data_AF-J2LDJ9-F1
#
_entry.id   AF-J2LDJ9-F1
#
_cell.length_a   1.000
_cell.length_b   1.000
_cell.length_c   1.000
_cell.angle_alpha   90.00
_cell.angle_beta   90.00
_cell.angle_gamma   90.00
#
_symmetry.space_group_name_H-M   'P 1'
#
loop_
_entity.id
_entity.type
_entity.pdbx_description
1 polymer ?
#
loop_
_entity_poly.entity_id
_entity_poly.type
_entity_poly.pdbx_seq_one_letter_code
_entity_poly.pdbx_strand_id
1 'polypeptide(L)'
;MASVIEICNIALSRLGNSRTINSLSEQSKEAGLCDLHYDSAREEVLSDFNWNFATKRVALADTGDAPGDWQFAYRYPTDGLRIIEIMVPGMRNAPERMRIQYEVGSDSDGTGRLIYTDQRDAWLKYVAKVTDPNMFDALFRSALAWKLAAEIGMPLASAPTLVQNALTMYAQIIRSAGSHSMNESQEPVEPESEFTSARLS
;
A
#
# COMPACT_ATOMS: atom_id res chain seq x y z
N MET A 1 18.80 -5.13 -11.78
CA MET A 1 18.34 -3.93 -11.08
C MET A 1 16.91 -3.71 -11.54
N ALA A 2 15.93 -3.61 -10.65
CA ALA A 2 14.55 -3.44 -11.11
C ALA A 2 14.42 -2.07 -11.76
N SER A 3 13.82 -1.99 -12.95
CA SER A 3 13.50 -0.71 -13.59
C SER A 3 12.02 -0.58 -13.86
N VAL A 4 11.54 0.67 -13.89
CA VAL A 4 10.18 1.01 -14.33
C VAL A 4 9.92 0.42 -15.73
N ILE A 5 10.90 0.56 -16.61
CA ILE A 5 10.86 0.06 -18.00
C ILE A 5 10.68 -1.45 -18.07
N GLU A 6 11.39 -2.22 -17.22
CA GLU A 6 11.19 -3.67 -17.13
C GLU A 6 9.76 -4.03 -16.74
N ILE A 7 9.18 -3.33 -15.76
CA ILE A 7 7.80 -3.57 -15.29
C ILE A 7 6.80 -3.28 -16.43
N CYS A 8 6.98 -2.17 -17.14
CA CYS A 8 6.17 -1.82 -18.30
C CYS A 8 6.29 -2.87 -19.43
N ASN A 9 7.51 -3.31 -19.73
CA ASN A 9 7.74 -4.34 -20.75
C ASN A 9 7.13 -5.70 -20.37
N ILE A 10 7.15 -6.07 -19.09
CA ILE A 10 6.46 -7.27 -18.60
C ILE A 10 4.94 -7.13 -18.79
N ALA A 11 4.37 -5.95 -18.51
CA ALA A 11 2.95 -5.69 -18.71
C ALA A 11 2.56 -5.79 -20.20
N LEU A 12 3.34 -5.19 -21.10
CA LEU A 12 3.15 -5.26 -22.55
C LEU A 12 3.25 -6.71 -23.06
N SER A 13 4.24 -7.46 -22.56
CA SER A 13 4.43 -8.87 -22.90
C SER A 13 3.24 -9.74 -22.48
N ARG A 14 2.64 -9.49 -21.31
CA ARG A 14 1.44 -10.18 -20.82
C ARG A 14 0.19 -9.93 -21.69
N LEU A 15 0.15 -8.80 -22.38
CA LEU A 15 -0.88 -8.49 -23.37
C LEU A 15 -0.57 -9.07 -24.75
N GLY A 16 0.54 -9.80 -24.91
CA GLY A 16 0.95 -10.36 -26.19
C GLY A 16 1.56 -9.33 -27.14
N ASN A 17 1.91 -8.13 -26.66
CA ASN A 17 2.61 -7.15 -27.48
C ASN A 17 4.08 -7.58 -27.67
N SER A 18 4.52 -7.64 -28.92
CA SER A 18 5.90 -7.99 -29.29
C SER A 18 6.86 -6.80 -29.22
N ARG A 19 6.34 -5.58 -29.11
CA ARG A 19 7.15 -4.36 -28.96
C ARG A 19 7.50 -4.13 -27.51
N THR A 20 8.78 -3.89 -27.27
CA THR A 20 9.31 -3.41 -26.00
C THR A 20 9.63 -1.92 -26.11
N ILE A 21 9.57 -1.22 -24.99
CA ILE A 21 9.98 0.18 -24.85
C ILE A 21 11.35 0.25 -24.18
N ASN A 22 12.15 1.26 -24.54
CA ASN A 22 13.43 1.51 -23.89
C ASN A 22 13.39 2.74 -22.96
N SER A 23 12.38 3.59 -23.12
CA SER A 23 12.11 4.76 -22.27
C SER A 23 10.61 5.03 -22.21
N LEU A 24 10.13 5.64 -21.12
CA LEU A 24 8.77 6.18 -21.03
C LEU A 24 8.59 7.43 -21.91
N SER A 25 9.69 8.13 -22.23
CA SER A 25 9.68 9.31 -23.10
C SER A 25 9.75 8.99 -24.59
N GLU A 26 9.73 7.71 -24.95
CA GLU A 26 9.78 7.29 -26.35
C GLU A 26 8.48 7.68 -27.07
N GLN A 27 8.57 8.10 -28.35
CA GLN A 27 7.38 8.47 -29.15
C GLN A 27 6.65 7.22 -29.68
N SER A 28 6.24 6.34 -28.77
CA SER A 28 5.42 5.17 -29.06
C SER A 28 4.10 5.24 -28.29
N LYS A 29 3.06 4.59 -28.81
CA LYS A 29 1.76 4.54 -28.13
C LYS A 29 1.88 3.78 -26.81
N GLU A 30 2.69 2.72 -26.83
CA GLU A 30 3.01 1.87 -25.70
C GLU A 30 3.67 2.65 -24.56
N ALA A 31 4.69 3.46 -24.87
CA ALA A 31 5.39 4.26 -23.87
C ALA A 31 4.48 5.33 -23.28
N GLY A 32 3.71 6.05 -24.11
CA GLY A 32 2.78 7.07 -23.63
C GLY A 32 1.67 6.51 -22.73
N LEU A 33 1.14 5.32 -23.04
CA LEU A 33 0.16 4.66 -22.17
C LEU A 33 0.79 4.15 -20.87
N CYS A 34 2.00 3.59 -20.94
CA CYS A 34 2.71 3.18 -19.74
C CYS A 34 2.99 4.37 -18.83
N ASP A 35 3.50 5.48 -19.37
CA ASP A 35 3.79 6.70 -18.62
C ASP A 35 2.53 7.27 -17.94
N LEU A 36 1.41 7.32 -18.67
CA LEU A 36 0.14 7.82 -18.16
C LEU A 36 -0.42 6.99 -17.00
N HIS A 37 -0.35 5.65 -17.09
CA HIS A 37 -1.01 4.76 -16.13
C HIS A 37 -0.10 4.25 -15.02
N TYR A 38 1.23 4.32 -15.17
CA TYR A 38 2.17 3.70 -14.25
C TYR A 38 2.04 4.20 -12.82
N ASP A 39 1.99 5.52 -12.63
CA ASP A 39 1.94 6.11 -11.29
C ASP A 39 0.63 5.78 -10.57
N SER A 40 -0.52 5.86 -11.26
CA SER A 40 -1.82 5.48 -10.70
C SER A 40 -1.85 4.00 -10.33
N ALA A 41 -1.43 3.13 -11.25
CA ALA A 41 -1.38 1.70 -11.01
C ALA A 41 -0.47 1.36 -9.82
N ARG A 42 0.69 2.02 -9.68
CA ARG A 42 1.60 1.82 -8.54
C ARG A 42 0.92 2.18 -7.22
N GLU A 43 0.26 3.34 -7.15
CA GLU A 43 -0.41 3.81 -5.93
C GLU A 43 -1.59 2.92 -5.54
N GLU A 44 -2.36 2.43 -6.52
CA GLU A 44 -3.42 1.45 -6.29
C GLU A 44 -2.86 0.13 -5.74
N VAL A 45 -1.84 -0.46 -6.39
CA VAL A 45 -1.25 -1.72 -5.91
C VAL A 45 -0.60 -1.57 -4.54
N LEU A 46 0.04 -0.43 -4.25
CA LEU A 46 0.56 -0.14 -2.92
C LEU A 46 -0.57 -0.07 -1.90
N SER A 47 -1.69 0.55 -2.24
CA SER A 47 -2.82 0.73 -1.33
C SER A 47 -3.58 -0.58 -1.06
N ASP A 48 -3.65 -1.48 -2.03
CA ASP A 48 -4.42 -2.73 -1.93
C ASP A 48 -3.86 -3.75 -0.93
N PHE A 49 -2.57 -3.65 -0.56
CA PHE A 49 -1.96 -4.55 0.40
C PHE A 49 -0.94 -3.85 1.30
N ASN A 50 -0.79 -4.33 2.54
CA ASN A 50 0.22 -3.82 3.48
C ASN A 50 1.60 -4.42 3.16
N TRP A 51 2.22 -4.00 2.06
CA TRP A 51 3.54 -4.48 1.68
C TRP A 51 4.59 -4.15 2.76
N ASN A 52 5.42 -5.12 3.12
CA ASN A 52 6.43 -4.96 4.17
C ASN A 52 7.39 -3.79 3.86
N PHE A 53 7.89 -3.70 2.63
CA PHE A 53 8.79 -2.63 2.18
C PHE A 53 8.14 -1.24 2.16
N ALA A 54 6.82 -1.16 2.00
CA ALA A 54 6.07 0.09 1.94
C ALA A 54 5.49 0.51 3.29
N THR A 55 5.53 -0.36 4.30
CA THR A 55 4.96 -0.08 5.61
C THR A 55 5.93 0.75 6.45
N LYS A 56 5.54 1.98 6.80
CA LYS A 56 6.32 2.89 7.65
C LYS A 56 5.63 3.15 8.98
N ARG A 57 6.44 3.58 9.95
CA ARG A 57 5.99 4.05 11.26
C ARG A 57 6.52 5.46 11.49
N VAL A 58 5.67 6.38 11.91
CA VAL A 58 6.05 7.78 12.16
C VAL A 58 5.33 8.33 13.39
N ALA A 59 6.03 9.16 14.16
CA ALA A 59 5.40 9.97 15.20
C ALA A 59 4.62 11.10 14.54
N LEU A 60 3.35 11.27 14.91
CA LEU A 60 2.50 12.28 14.33
C LEU A 60 2.75 13.66 14.95
N ALA A 61 2.70 14.70 14.12
CA ALA A 61 2.80 16.09 14.57
C ALA A 61 1.40 16.66 14.83
N ASP A 62 1.15 17.05 16.08
CA ASP A 62 -0.10 17.67 16.51
C ASP A 62 -0.24 19.06 15.88
N THR A 63 -1.44 19.36 15.40
CA THR A 63 -1.81 20.65 14.81
C THR A 63 -2.44 21.58 15.84
N GLY A 64 -3.01 21.03 16.93
CA GLY A 64 -3.76 21.80 17.93
C GLY A 64 -5.18 22.19 17.50
N ASP A 65 -5.56 21.94 16.26
CA ASP A 65 -6.86 22.33 15.67
C ASP A 65 -7.87 21.18 15.69
N ALA A 66 -8.01 20.51 16.85
CA ALA A 66 -8.94 19.40 17.00
C ALA A 66 -10.40 19.89 17.02
N PRO A 67 -11.30 19.23 16.27
CA PRO A 67 -12.73 19.52 16.34
C PRO A 67 -13.30 19.08 17.70
N GLY A 68 -14.44 19.63 18.12
CA GLY A 68 -14.95 19.48 19.49
C GLY A 68 -15.31 18.04 19.91
N ASP A 69 -15.40 17.11 18.96
CA ASP A 69 -15.67 15.69 19.12
C ASP A 69 -14.40 14.83 19.27
N TRP A 70 -13.20 15.38 19.07
CA TRP A 70 -11.91 14.69 19.18
C TRP A 70 -10.92 15.47 20.04
N GLN A 71 -10.03 14.77 20.76
CA GLN A 71 -9.03 15.45 21.61
C GLN A 71 -7.81 15.99 20.85
N PHE A 72 -7.40 15.32 19.76
CA PHE A 72 -6.19 15.68 19.01
C PHE A 72 -6.42 15.65 17.50
N ALA A 73 -5.69 16.51 16.79
CA ALA A 73 -5.66 16.55 15.33
C ALA A 73 -4.21 16.51 14.85
N TYR A 74 -3.88 15.52 14.04
CA TYR A 74 -2.53 15.30 13.54
C TYR A 74 -2.42 15.49 12.03
N ARG A 75 -1.26 15.94 11.55
CA ARG A 75 -1.00 16.01 10.10
C ARG A 75 -0.85 14.62 9.49
N TYR A 76 -1.59 14.37 8.41
CA TYR A 76 -1.42 13.16 7.62
C TYR A 76 -0.07 13.20 6.86
N PRO A 77 0.76 12.13 6.87
CA PRO A 77 2.04 12.13 6.18
C PRO A 77 1.92 12.40 4.67
N THR A 78 2.78 13.24 4.11
CA THR A 78 2.75 13.60 2.68
C THR A 78 3.03 12.43 1.76
N ASP A 79 3.79 11.44 2.23
CA ASP A 79 4.06 10.18 1.52
C ASP A 79 3.05 9.08 1.88
N GLY A 80 2.00 9.34 2.66
CA GLY A 80 1.03 8.32 3.04
C GLY A 80 -0.05 8.08 1.97
N LEU A 81 -0.24 6.81 1.62
CA LEU A 81 -1.31 6.35 0.74
C LEU A 81 -2.52 5.86 1.55
N ARG A 82 -2.27 5.02 2.56
CA ARG A 82 -3.32 4.43 3.41
C ARG A 82 -2.85 4.26 4.84
N ILE A 83 -3.72 4.54 5.80
CA ILE A 83 -3.48 4.25 7.22
C ILE A 83 -3.73 2.77 7.48
N ILE A 84 -2.83 2.14 8.25
CA ILE A 84 -3.02 0.77 8.74
C ILE A 84 -3.64 0.83 10.13
N GLU A 85 -2.99 1.53 11.06
CA GLU A 85 -3.45 1.69 12.44
C GLU A 85 -2.70 2.82 13.15
N ILE A 86 -3.32 3.37 14.20
CA ILE A 86 -2.58 4.10 15.24
C ILE A 86 -2.07 3.08 16.25
N MET A 87 -0.77 3.12 16.50
CA MET A 87 -0.09 2.17 17.37
C MET A 87 -0.46 2.42 18.83
N VAL A 88 -0.83 1.36 19.54
CA VAL A 88 -1.08 1.41 20.98
C VAL A 88 0.26 1.49 21.72
N PRO A 89 0.49 2.53 22.56
CA PRO A 89 1.74 2.67 23.30
C PRO A 89 2.07 1.42 24.12
N GLY A 90 3.29 0.91 23.98
CA GLY A 90 3.78 -0.25 24.74
C GLY A 90 3.27 -1.61 24.26
N MET A 91 2.38 -1.69 23.27
CA MET A 91 1.90 -2.96 22.71
C MET A 91 2.30 -3.13 21.25
N ARG A 92 2.90 -4.29 20.93
CA ARG A 92 3.25 -4.65 19.54
C ARG A 92 2.05 -5.13 18.74
N ASN A 93 1.17 -5.89 19.39
CA ASN A 93 -0.05 -6.45 18.80
C ASN A 93 -1.20 -6.22 19.78
N ALA A 94 -1.84 -5.05 19.66
CA ALA A 94 -2.98 -4.74 20.50
C ALA A 94 -4.19 -5.57 20.05
N PRO A 95 -4.94 -6.16 21.01
CA PRO A 95 -6.21 -6.81 20.67
C PRO A 95 -7.20 -5.79 20.11
N GLU A 96 -8.14 -6.24 19.27
CA GLU A 96 -9.07 -5.35 18.55
C GLU A 96 -9.82 -4.38 19.47
N ARG A 97 -10.20 -4.81 20.67
CA ARG A 97 -10.86 -3.98 21.70
C ARG A 97 -10.01 -2.79 22.21
N MET A 98 -8.70 -2.83 22.01
CA MET A 98 -7.74 -1.79 22.44
C MET A 98 -7.26 -0.95 21.25
N ARG A 99 -7.75 -1.20 20.03
CA ARG A 99 -7.42 -0.35 18.88
C ARG A 99 -7.88 1.07 19.15
N ILE A 100 -6.99 2.01 18.87
CA ILE A 100 -7.26 3.43 18.96
C ILE A 100 -8.17 3.82 17.81
N GLN A 101 -9.30 4.44 18.13
CA GLN A 101 -10.17 5.03 17.12
C GLN A 101 -9.51 6.27 16.51
N TYR A 102 -9.70 6.41 15.20
CA TYR A 102 -9.24 7.57 14.46
C TYR A 102 -10.17 7.83 13.28
N GLU A 103 -10.20 9.08 12.85
CA GLU A 103 -10.92 9.52 11.67
C GLU A 103 -9.98 10.34 10.79
N VAL A 104 -10.12 10.21 9.46
CA VAL A 104 -9.37 11.04 8.51
C VAL A 104 -10.28 12.14 8.01
N GLY A 105 -9.91 13.37 8.30
CA GLY A 105 -10.61 14.56 7.84
C GLY A 105 -9.78 15.41 6.90
N SER A 106 -10.37 16.52 6.47
CA SER A 106 -9.65 17.61 5.81
C SER A 106 -9.40 18.73 6.80
N ASP A 107 -8.32 19.47 6.58
CA ASP A 107 -8.07 20.74 7.25
C ASP A 107 -9.18 21.77 6.91
N SER A 108 -9.32 22.79 7.75
CA SER A 108 -10.22 23.93 7.58
C SER A 108 -10.13 24.60 6.21
N ASP A 109 -8.92 24.67 5.63
CA ASP A 109 -8.66 25.20 4.29
C ASP A 109 -8.99 24.20 3.15
N GLY A 110 -9.28 22.93 3.48
CA GLY A 110 -9.55 21.86 2.51
C GLY A 110 -8.32 21.42 1.70
N THR A 111 -7.13 21.95 2.00
CA THR A 111 -5.89 21.69 1.26
C THR A 111 -5.03 20.57 1.86
N GLY A 112 -5.33 20.15 3.09
CA GLY A 112 -4.57 19.14 3.83
C GLY A 112 -5.46 18.04 4.38
N ARG A 113 -4.88 16.85 4.58
CA ARG A 113 -5.54 15.74 5.30
C ARG A 113 -5.09 15.77 6.76
N LEU A 114 -6.05 15.61 7.67
CA LEU A 114 -5.82 15.50 9.11
C LEU A 114 -6.25 14.13 9.62
N ILE A 115 -5.66 13.70 10.72
CA ILE A 115 -6.02 12.49 11.45
C ILE A 115 -6.50 12.93 12.83
N TYR A 116 -7.79 12.72 13.09
CA TYR A 116 -8.40 12.97 14.38
C TYR A 116 -8.36 11.72 15.24
N THR A 117 -7.96 11.85 16.50
CA THR A 117 -7.91 10.73 17.44
C THR A 117 -7.87 11.24 18.88
N ASP A 118 -8.23 10.38 19.83
CA ASP A 118 -8.08 10.65 21.26
C ASP A 118 -6.72 10.27 21.83
N GLN A 119 -5.85 9.67 21.01
CA GLN A 119 -4.52 9.29 21.43
C GLN A 119 -3.55 10.47 21.42
N ARG A 120 -3.01 10.80 22.60
CA ARG A 120 -1.88 11.72 22.75
C ARG A 120 -0.57 11.10 22.24
N ASP A 121 0.31 11.91 21.66
CA ASP A 121 1.64 11.51 21.16
C ASP A 121 1.56 10.29 20.23
N ALA A 122 0.60 10.33 19.30
CA ALA A 122 0.22 9.18 18.47
C ALA A 122 1.33 8.76 17.50
N TRP A 123 1.53 7.44 17.39
CA TRP A 123 2.39 6.83 16.37
C TRP A 123 1.53 6.19 15.29
N LEU A 124 1.77 6.55 14.04
CA LEU A 124 1.04 6.05 12.89
C LEU A 124 1.81 4.93 12.20
N LYS A 125 1.13 3.83 11.92
CA LYS A 125 1.59 2.83 10.96
C LYS A 125 0.78 2.98 9.66
N TYR A 126 1.46 3.17 8.55
CA TYR A 126 0.84 3.50 7.27
C TYR A 126 1.59 2.89 6.08
N VAL A 127 0.92 2.82 4.94
CA VAL A 127 1.53 2.47 3.65
C VAL A 127 2.05 3.74 3.00
N ALA A 128 3.35 3.76 2.72
CA ALA A 128 4.04 4.87 2.08
C ALA A 128 4.04 4.75 0.54
N LYS A 129 4.04 5.90 -0.13
CA LYS A 129 4.24 6.06 -1.57
C LYS A 129 5.71 5.83 -1.91
N VAL A 130 6.08 4.56 -2.05
CA VAL A 130 7.43 4.17 -2.47
C VAL A 130 7.55 4.32 -3.99
N THR A 131 8.50 5.12 -4.45
CA THR A 131 8.72 5.37 -5.88
C THR A 131 9.97 4.67 -6.43
N ASP A 132 10.91 4.26 -5.57
CA ASP A 132 12.15 3.58 -5.98
C ASP A 132 11.87 2.12 -6.37
N PRO A 133 12.08 1.73 -7.64
CA PRO A 133 11.84 0.36 -8.09
C PRO A 133 12.72 -0.69 -7.41
N ASN A 134 13.86 -0.29 -6.85
CA ASN A 134 14.76 -1.22 -6.16
C ASN A 134 14.21 -1.69 -4.81
N MET A 135 13.28 -0.94 -4.23
CA MET A 135 12.56 -1.32 -3.02
C MET A 135 11.43 -2.32 -3.30
N PHE A 136 11.08 -2.55 -4.57
CA PHE A 136 9.93 -3.36 -4.92
C PHE A 136 10.23 -4.86 -4.87
N ASP A 137 9.54 -5.54 -3.97
CA ASP A 137 9.57 -7.00 -3.89
C ASP A 137 9.11 -7.65 -5.21
N ALA A 138 9.60 -8.87 -5.46
CA ALA A 138 9.27 -9.59 -6.70
C ALA A 138 7.75 -9.78 -6.88
N LEU A 139 7.03 -10.03 -5.79
CA LEU A 139 5.59 -10.20 -5.81
C LEU A 139 4.87 -8.89 -6.17
N PHE A 140 5.29 -7.77 -5.60
CA PHE A 140 4.76 -6.44 -5.93
C PHE A 140 5.01 -6.08 -7.40
N ARG A 141 6.24 -6.30 -7.91
CA ARG A 141 6.56 -6.04 -9.32
C ARG A 141 5.65 -6.85 -10.26
N SER A 142 5.38 -8.10 -9.91
CA SER A 142 4.46 -8.93 -10.68
C SER A 142 3.02 -8.42 -10.60
N ALA A 143 2.54 -8.04 -9.41
CA ALA A 143 1.21 -7.47 -9.22
C ALA A 143 1.03 -6.17 -10.03
N LEU A 144 2.00 -5.26 -9.92
CA LEU A 144 2.02 -3.99 -10.63
C LEU A 144 1.98 -4.19 -12.16
N ALA A 145 2.78 -5.12 -12.69
CA ALA A 145 2.75 -5.41 -14.11
C ALA A 145 1.41 -6.02 -14.58
N TRP A 146 0.67 -6.75 -13.73
CA TRP A 146 -0.66 -7.27 -14.09
C TRP A 146 -1.72 -6.17 -14.05
N LYS A 147 -1.66 -5.33 -13.02
CA LYS A 147 -2.54 -4.15 -12.92
C LYS A 147 -2.32 -3.20 -14.09
N LEU A 148 -1.07 -2.87 -14.40
CA LEU A 148 -0.74 -2.02 -15.55
C LEU A 148 -1.20 -2.63 -16.87
N ALA A 149 -1.05 -3.95 -17.07
CA ALA A 149 -1.57 -4.63 -18.25
C ALA A 149 -3.10 -4.48 -18.38
N ALA A 150 -3.84 -4.54 -17.28
CA ALA A 150 -5.28 -4.33 -17.29
C ALA A 150 -5.67 -2.89 -17.71
N GLU A 151 -4.94 -1.88 -17.20
CA GLU A 151 -5.20 -0.48 -17.53
C GLU A 151 -4.91 -0.15 -19.01
N ILE A 152 -3.78 -0.64 -19.54
CA ILE A 152 -3.36 -0.31 -20.92
C ILE A 152 -3.94 -1.26 -21.97
N GLY A 153 -4.47 -2.42 -21.59
CA GLY A 153 -4.88 -3.47 -22.53
C GLY A 153 -6.05 -3.09 -23.44
N MET A 154 -7.03 -2.34 -22.91
CA MET A 154 -8.14 -1.81 -23.72
C MET A 154 -7.66 -0.72 -24.71
N PRO A 155 -7.01 0.38 -24.28
CA PRO A 155 -6.60 1.44 -25.19
C PRO A 155 -5.53 1.01 -26.20
N LEU A 156 -4.71 0.01 -25.87
CA LEU A 156 -3.63 -0.45 -26.75
C LEU A 156 -4.10 -1.49 -27.78
N ALA A 157 -4.84 -2.51 -27.34
CA ALA A 157 -5.08 -3.70 -28.14
C ALA A 157 -6.56 -4.10 -28.28
N SER A 158 -7.49 -3.36 -27.66
CA SER A 158 -8.92 -3.73 -27.63
C SER A 158 -9.13 -5.20 -27.26
N ALA A 159 -8.36 -5.69 -26.28
CA ALA A 159 -8.28 -7.10 -25.91
C ALA A 159 -8.99 -7.39 -24.57
N PRO A 160 -10.33 -7.38 -24.51
CA PRO A 160 -11.09 -7.47 -23.27
C PRO A 160 -10.84 -8.78 -22.50
N THR A 161 -10.57 -9.88 -23.21
CA THR A 161 -10.27 -11.18 -22.58
C THR A 161 -8.93 -11.16 -21.85
N LEU A 162 -7.91 -10.52 -22.42
CA LEU A 162 -6.60 -10.38 -21.79
C LEU A 162 -6.66 -9.43 -20.58
N VAL A 163 -7.46 -8.37 -20.67
CA VAL A 163 -7.71 -7.46 -19.54
C VAL A 163 -8.40 -8.18 -18.38
N GLN A 164 -9.44 -8.97 -18.66
CA GLN A 164 -10.11 -9.77 -17.63
C GLN A 164 -9.18 -10.81 -16.99
N ASN A 165 -8.33 -11.45 -17.79
CA ASN A 165 -7.31 -12.37 -17.27
C ASN A 165 -6.29 -11.64 -16.40
N ALA A 166 -5.83 -10.47 -16.82
CA ALA A 166 -4.89 -9.65 -16.06
C ALA A 166 -5.43 -9.25 -14.68
N LEU A 167 -6.71 -8.82 -14.62
CA LEU A 167 -7.38 -8.53 -13.35
C LEU A 167 -7.52 -9.78 -12.46
N THR A 168 -7.77 -10.94 -13.06
CA THR A 168 -7.86 -12.22 -12.33
C THR A 168 -6.53 -12.60 -11.71
N MET A 169 -5.44 -12.52 -12.48
CA MET A 169 -4.08 -12.80 -12.00
C MET A 169 -3.63 -11.79 -10.95
N TYR A 170 -3.97 -10.52 -11.13
CA TYR A 170 -3.73 -9.48 -10.15
C TYR A 170 -4.39 -9.80 -8.80
N ALA A 171 -5.69 -10.11 -8.81
CA ALA A 171 -6.43 -10.46 -7.60
C ALA A 171 -5.88 -11.73 -6.92
N GLN A 172 -5.39 -12.71 -7.69
CA GLN A 172 -4.72 -13.89 -7.12
C GLN A 172 -3.44 -13.52 -6.37
N ILE A 173 -2.61 -12.64 -6.93
CA ILE A 173 -1.38 -12.20 -6.27
C ILE A 173 -1.68 -11.43 -4.99
N ILE A 174 -2.65 -10.51 -5.00
CA ILE A 174 -3.01 -9.76 -3.78
C ILE A 174 -3.50 -10.71 -2.68
N ARG A 175 -4.27 -11.75 -3.03
CA ARG A 175 -4.70 -12.77 -2.07
C ARG A 175 -3.54 -13.60 -1.51
N SER A 176 -2.56 -13.97 -2.34
CA SER A 176 -1.40 -14.74 -1.87
C SER A 176 -0.37 -13.89 -1.13
N ALA A 177 -0.36 -12.57 -1.33
CA ALA A 177 0.56 -11.65 -0.66
C ALA A 177 0.44 -11.71 0.87
N GLY A 178 -0.76 -11.98 1.41
CA GLY A 178 -0.95 -12.20 2.84
C GLY A 178 -0.08 -13.33 3.39
N SER A 179 -0.06 -14.49 2.73
CA SER A 179 0.77 -15.63 3.14
C SER A 179 2.26 -15.35 3.02
N HIS A 180 2.68 -14.59 2.00
CA HIS A 180 4.08 -14.19 1.84
C HIS A 180 4.53 -13.23 2.94
N SER A 181 3.71 -12.22 3.28
CA SER A 181 4.02 -11.30 4.39
C SER A 181 4.04 -12.03 5.72
N MET A 182 3.12 -12.98 5.94
CA MET A 182 3.13 -13.85 7.14
C MET A 182 4.46 -14.61 7.28
N ASN A 183 5.01 -15.17 6.21
CA ASN A 183 6.30 -15.88 6.26
C ASN A 183 7.51 -14.99 6.59
N GLU A 184 7.40 -13.68 6.39
CA GLU A 184 8.43 -12.70 6.75
C GLU A 184 8.20 -12.06 8.13
N SER A 185 7.19 -12.54 8.86
CA SER A 185 6.85 -12.10 10.21
C SER A 185 6.74 -13.30 11.15
N GLN A 186 6.97 -13.09 12.43
CA GLN A 186 6.75 -14.14 13.44
C GLN A 186 5.43 -13.87 14.12
N GLU A 187 4.61 -14.92 14.30
CA GLU A 187 3.43 -14.80 15.14
C GLU A 187 3.85 -14.36 16.55
N PRO A 188 3.18 -13.35 17.12
CA PRO A 188 3.44 -13.00 18.49
C PRO A 188 3.17 -14.21 19.39
N VAL A 189 4.13 -14.50 20.27
CA VAL A 189 3.89 -15.40 21.39
C VAL A 189 2.75 -14.81 22.20
N GLU A 190 1.64 -15.53 22.31
CA GLU A 190 0.53 -15.12 23.16
C GLU A 190 1.08 -14.95 24.59
N PRO A 191 0.81 -13.83 25.27
CA PRO A 191 1.20 -13.71 26.66
C PRO A 191 0.55 -14.85 27.45
N GLU A 192 1.35 -15.64 28.16
CA GLU A 192 0.83 -16.71 29.00
C GLU A 192 -0.24 -16.14 29.93
N SER A 193 -1.47 -16.67 29.83
CA SER A 193 -2.55 -16.28 30.73
C SER A 193 -2.13 -16.58 32.17
N GLU A 194 -2.39 -15.64 33.09
CA GLU A 194 -2.07 -15.80 34.52
C GLU A 194 -2.67 -17.09 35.12
N PHE A 195 -3.79 -17.56 34.55
CA PHE A 195 -4.44 -18.81 34.91
C PHE A 195 -3.67 -20.07 34.47
N THR A 196 -2.85 -19.97 33.43
CA THR A 196 -2.02 -21.07 32.92
C THR A 196 -0.72 -21.18 33.73
N SER A 197 -0.11 -20.05 34.08
CA SER A 197 1.08 -20.00 34.93
C SER A 197 0.80 -20.45 36.37
N ALA A 198 -0.37 -20.13 36.93
CA ALA A 198 -0.76 -20.56 38.28
C ALA A 198 -1.09 -22.05 38.41
N ARG A 199 -1.20 -22.78 37.28
CA ARG A 199 -1.51 -24.21 37.25
C ARG A 199 -0.28 -25.10 37.12
N LEU A 200 0.87 -24.50 36.80
CA LEU A 200 2.17 -25.16 36.64
C LEU A 200 3.12 -24.99 37.85
N SER A 201 2.72 -24.20 38.85
CA SER A 201 3.39 -24.06 40.15
C SER A 201 2.68 -24.88 41.24
#